data_AF-A0A5E4HI60-F1
#
_entry.id   AF-A0A5E4HI60-F1
#
_cell.length_a   1.000
_cell.length_b   1.000
_cell.length_c   1.000
_cell.angle_alpha   90.00
_cell.angle_beta   90.00
_cell.angle_gamma   90.00
#
_symmetry.space_group_name_H-M   'P 1'
#
loop_
_entity.id
_entity.type
_entity.pdbx_description
1 polymer ?
#
loop_
_entity_poly.entity_id
_entity_poly.type
_entity_poly.pdbx_seq_one_letter_code
_entity_poly.pdbx_strand_id
1 'polypeptide(L)' 'MSVFIDTGIFIAYVNKRDERHIPATHIVEEILTNKYGAAFTSDQ' A
#
# COMPACT_ATOMS: atom_id res chain seq x y z
N MET A 1 -5.38 6.72 -14.61
CA MET A 1 -4.19 6.91 -13.73
C MET A 1 -3.93 5.58 -13.04
N SER A 2 -2.69 5.27 -12.74
CA SER A 2 -2.30 4.03 -12.09
C SER A 2 -1.17 4.27 -11.11
N VAL A 3 -1.01 3.33 -10.18
CA VAL A 3 -0.02 3.33 -9.10
C VAL A 3 0.67 1.97 -9.09
N PHE A 4 1.98 2.00 -8.88
CA PHE A 4 2.77 0.81 -8.61
C PHE A 4 3.10 0.74 -7.12
N ILE A 5 2.75 -0.35 -6.46
CA ILE A 5 2.92 -0.58 -5.03
C ILE A 5 4.19 -1.39 -4.81
N ASP A 6 5.11 -0.82 -4.03
CA ASP A 6 6.33 -1.49 -3.58
C ASP A 6 6.07 -2.44 -2.41
N THR A 7 6.89 -3.49 -2.28
CA THR A 7 6.80 -4.49 -1.22
C THR A 7 6.82 -3.88 0.19
N GLY A 8 7.55 -2.77 0.38
CA GLY A 8 7.62 -2.08 1.66
C GLY A 8 6.26 -1.61 2.19
N ILE A 9 5.31 -1.25 1.32
CA ILE A 9 3.95 -0.89 1.73
C ILE A 9 3.22 -2.09 2.33
N PHE A 10 3.34 -3.27 1.72
CA PHE A 10 2.71 -4.48 2.26
C PHE A 10 3.35 -4.91 3.58
N ILE A 11 4.68 -4.80 3.70
CA ILE A 11 5.39 -5.12 4.95
C ILE A 11 4.91 -4.20 6.08
N ALA A 12 4.91 -2.89 5.86
CA ALA A 12 4.46 -1.92 6.85
C ALA A 12 2.96 -2.08 7.18
N TYR A 13 2.13 -2.40 6.18
CA TYR A 13 0.72 -2.68 6.39
C TYR A 13 0.47 -3.89 7.31
N VAL A 14 1.21 -4.99 7.13
CA VAL A 14 1.03 -6.21 7.93
C VAL A 14 1.70 -6.10 9.31
N ASN A 15 2.86 -5.46 9.40
CA ASN A 15 3.63 -5.35 10.64
C ASN A 15 3.14 -4.21 11.53
N LYS A 16 2.31 -4.53 12.53
CA LYS A 16 1.77 -3.55 13.51
C LYS A 16 2.83 -2.81 14.35
N ARG A 17 4.06 -3.29 14.39
CA ARG A 17 5.19 -2.67 15.11
C ARG A 17 6.05 -1.80 14.20
N ASP A 18 5.77 -1.79 12.90
CA ASP A 18 6.47 -0.93 11.95
C ASP A 18 6.14 0.53 12.23
N GLU A 19 7.15 1.41 12.22
CA GLU A 19 6.97 2.85 12.41
C GLU A 19 6.02 3.46 11.36
N ARG A 20 5.90 2.81 10.19
CA ARG A 20 5.08 3.23 9.05
C ARG A 20 3.76 2.48 8.96
N HIS A 21 3.39 1.67 9.96
CA HIS A 21 2.16 0.88 9.93
C HIS A 21 0.90 1.74 9.71
N ILE A 22 0.78 2.85 10.44
CA ILE A 22 -0.37 3.75 10.34
C ILE A 22 -0.42 4.43 8.95
N PRO A 23 0.66 5.03 8.43
CA PRO A 23 0.68 5.53 7.05
C PRO A 23 0.35 4.46 6.01
N ALA A 24 0.93 3.26 6.11
CA ALA A 24 0.70 2.18 5.16
C ALA A 24 -0.77 1.73 5.14
N THR A 25 -1.42 1.68 6.31
CA THR A 25 -2.86 1.36 6.42
C THR A 25 -3.71 2.37 5.67
N HIS A 26 -3.48 3.67 5.87
CA HIS A 26 -4.21 4.70 5.12
C HIS A 26 -3.97 4.62 3.61
N ILE A 27 -2.72 4.37 3.19
CA ILE A 27 -2.40 4.23 1.75
C ILE A 27 -3.16 3.04 1.16
N VAL A 28 -3.22 1.91 1.85
CA VAL A 28 -3.99 0.73 1.40
C VAL A 28 -5.49 1.03 1.34
N GLU A 29 -6.05 1.72 2.32
CA GLU A 29 -7.47 2.16 2.28
C GLU A 29 -7.75 3.09 1.09
N GLU A 30 -6.85 4.02 0.80
CA GLU A 30 -6.96 4.92 -0.36
C GLU A 30 -6.87 4.15 -1.69
N ILE A 31 -6.02 3.12 -1.76
CA ILE A 31 -5.95 2.22 -2.92
C ILE A 31 -7.26 1.43 -3.08
N LEU A 32 -7.80 0.88 -2.00
CA LEU A 32 -9.05 0.12 -2.01
C LEU A 32 -10.27 0.96 -2.40
N THR A 33 -10.26 2.25 -2.07
CA THR A 33 -11.28 3.23 -2.49
C THR A 33 -11.06 3.75 -3.92
N ASN A 34 -10.11 3.16 -4.67
CA ASN A 34 -9.77 3.51 -6.05
C ASN A 34 -9.30 4.97 -6.23
N LYS A 35 -8.79 5.60 -5.16
CA LYS A 35 -8.36 7.01 -5.17
C LYS A 35 -7.27 7.30 -6.20
N TYR A 36 -6.40 6.31 -6.45
CA TYR A 36 -5.25 6.43 -7.33
C TYR A 36 -5.44 5.74 -8.69
N GLY A 37 -6.61 5.14 -8.94
CA GLY A 37 -6.88 4.31 -10.10
C GLY A 37 -6.28 2.90 -9.97
N ALA A 38 -5.94 2.30 -11.11
CA ALA A 38 -5.48 0.90 -11.13
C ALA A 38 -4.17 0.72 -10.35
N ALA A 39 -4.20 -0.22 -9.41
CA ALA A 39 -3.05 -0.58 -8.59
C ALA A 39 -2.36 -1.83 -9.14
N PHE A 40 -1.04 -1.75 -9.26
CA PHE A 40 -0.18 -2.83 -9.73
C PHE A 40 0.93 -3.10 -8.72
N THR A 41 1.47 -4.31 -8.72
CA THR A 41 2.70 -4.66 -8.01
C THR A 41 3.47 -5.67 -8.86
N SER A 42 4.73 -5.95 -8.52
CA SER A 42 5.51 -6.99 -9.19
C SER A 42 5.25 -8.36 -8.59
N ASP A 43 5.37 -9.40 -9.41
CA ASP A 43 5.32 -10.82 -9.04
C ASP A 43 6.69 -11.42 -8.71
N GLN A 44 7.75 -10.60 -8.74
CA GLN A 44 9.13 -11.01 -8.42
C GLN A 44 9.31 -11.43 -6.95
#